data_AF-A0A5C8RTB0-F1
#
_entry.id   AF-A0A5C8RTB0-F1
#
_cell.length_a   1.000
_cell.length_b   1.000
_cell.length_c   1.000
_cell.angle_alpha   90.00
_cell.angle_beta   90.00
_cell.angle_gamma   90.00
#
_symmetry.space_group_name_H-M   'P 1'
#
loop_
_entity.id
_entity.type
_entity.pdbx_description
1 polymer ?
#
loop_
_entity_poly.entity_id
_entity_poly.type
_entity_poly.pdbx_seq_one_letter_code
_entity_poly.pdbx_strand_id
1 'polypeptide(L)'
;MRLHVSLKASLGAAFGFLALISAGQGVVSLAKLSSIGTSVDAISSNWLPSVVAANNVKAAEADIRIKHLRLLTPTKSATAFSEDSKLLATSASEFEATRKSYETLISGEDERSIYNAFVASWNKYDAATVESMQLAEAGLMSEAAALIGSPDNANLYDNARDALNRVVAYNEVGARRDAADAMAQIDAATATTYCAIVLALVAACAAAAFSLLRVSRPIQAMTGVMSGLAAGEAEIAVPYGARRDEIGAMASAVQVFKENLIRTRKLEAETADARLAAEAQRKAGMRQMADDFEAAVGGIVGMVSSSATELQATARTLTATAAETAGQSTTVAAAAEEAGTNVTTV
;
A
#
# COMPACT_ATOMS: atom_id res chain seq x y z
N MET A 1 4.03 6.88 29.12
CA MET A 1 2.82 6.39 28.41
C MET A 1 3.27 5.94 27.02
N ARG A 2 3.48 4.64 26.79
CA ARG A 2 3.88 4.14 25.46
C ARG A 2 2.60 3.95 24.64
N LEU A 3 2.44 4.71 23.56
CA LEU A 3 1.31 4.59 22.64
C LEU A 3 1.23 3.15 22.10
N HIS A 4 0.12 2.48 22.35
CA HIS A 4 -0.16 1.16 21.78
C HIS A 4 -0.70 1.37 20.36
N VAL A 5 0.10 1.06 19.36
CA VAL A 5 -0.30 1.17 17.96
C VAL A 5 -0.92 -0.15 17.53
N SER A 6 -2.18 -0.12 17.12
CA SER A 6 -2.87 -1.32 16.63
C SER A 6 -2.30 -1.76 15.28
N LEU A 7 -2.45 -3.04 14.96
CA LEU A 7 -1.99 -3.61 13.70
C LEU A 7 -2.75 -2.97 12.53
N LYS A 8 -4.05 -2.73 12.70
CA LYS A 8 -4.89 -1.99 11.75
C LYS A 8 -4.37 -0.58 11.50
N ALA A 9 -4.01 0.15 12.56
CA ALA A 9 -3.47 1.51 12.42
C ALA A 9 -2.11 1.51 11.71
N SER A 10 -1.24 0.54 12.02
CA SER A 10 0.08 0.42 11.38
C SER A 10 0.00 0.12 9.89
N LEU A 11 -0.85 -0.84 9.50
CA LEU A 11 -1.11 -1.16 8.09
C LEU A 11 -1.76 0.01 7.35
N GLY A 12 -2.78 0.63 7.95
CA GLY A 12 -3.42 1.81 7.39
C GLY A 12 -2.45 2.97 7.17
N ALA A 13 -1.53 3.20 8.12
CA ALA A 13 -0.49 4.20 8.00
C ALA A 13 0.50 3.88 6.86
N ALA A 14 0.89 2.61 6.68
CA ALA A 14 1.78 2.21 5.60
C ALA A 14 1.16 2.41 4.21
N PHE A 15 -0.10 1.99 4.02
CA PHE A 15 -0.83 2.23 2.77
C PHE A 15 -1.11 3.71 2.54
N GLY A 16 -1.49 4.44 3.58
CA GLY A 16 -1.70 5.89 3.51
C GLY A 16 -0.44 6.64 3.13
N PHE A 17 0.71 6.24 3.68
CA PHE A 17 2.00 6.83 3.33
C PHE A 17 2.38 6.59 1.87
N LEU A 18 2.17 5.37 1.36
CA LEU A 18 2.38 5.06 -0.06
C LEU A 18 1.45 5.88 -0.98
N ALA A 19 0.18 6.00 -0.61
CA ALA A 19 -0.79 6.80 -1.36
C ALA A 19 -0.39 8.29 -1.39
N LEU A 20 0.11 8.82 -0.26
CA LEU A 20 0.59 10.20 -0.17
C LEU A 20 1.83 10.44 -1.04
N ILE A 21 2.78 9.50 -1.08
CA ILE A 21 3.95 9.61 -1.98
C ILE A 21 3.49 9.65 -3.44
N SER A 22 2.61 8.72 -3.84
CA SER A 22 2.11 8.66 -5.22
C SER A 22 1.33 9.92 -5.61
N ALA A 23 0.47 10.42 -4.72
CA ALA A 23 -0.28 11.66 -4.94
C ALA A 23 0.66 12.87 -5.04
N GLY A 24 1.62 12.98 -4.13
CA GLY A 24 2.63 14.04 -4.14
C GLY A 24 3.47 14.03 -5.41
N GLN A 25 3.91 12.86 -5.86
CA GLN A 25 4.62 12.69 -7.12
C GLN A 25 3.76 13.13 -8.32
N GLY A 26 2.46 12.77 -8.33
CA GLY A 26 1.52 13.18 -9.37
C GLY A 26 1.39 14.71 -9.46
N VAL A 27 1.24 15.39 -8.33
CA VAL A 27 1.16 16.85 -8.27
C VAL A 27 2.44 17.51 -8.79
N VAL A 28 3.61 17.05 -8.34
CA VAL A 28 4.91 17.59 -8.79
C VAL A 28 5.10 17.38 -10.30
N SER A 29 4.72 16.20 -10.81
CA SER A 29 4.83 15.88 -12.24
C SER A 29 3.93 16.79 -13.09
N LEU A 30 2.69 17.00 -12.66
CA LEU A 30 1.75 17.91 -13.35
C LEU A 30 2.25 19.36 -13.34
N ALA A 31 2.76 19.84 -12.21
CA ALA A 31 3.33 21.19 -12.11
C ALA A 31 4.53 21.38 -13.05
N LYS A 32 5.43 20.39 -13.12
CA LYS A 32 6.59 20.43 -14.03
C LYS A 32 6.17 20.37 -15.50
N LEU A 33 5.23 19.51 -15.87
CA LEU A 33 4.70 19.43 -17.24
C LEU A 33 4.01 20.73 -17.66
N SER A 34 3.25 21.37 -16.77
CA SER A 34 2.64 22.67 -17.05
C SER A 34 3.68 23.75 -17.36
N SER A 35 4.78 23.78 -16.60
CA SER A 35 5.85 24.76 -16.78
C SER A 35 6.64 24.56 -18.08
N ILE A 36 6.89 23.29 -18.46
CA ILE A 36 7.44 22.94 -19.77
C ILE A 36 6.49 23.39 -20.88
N GLY A 37 5.18 23.14 -20.70
CA GLY A 37 4.13 23.57 -21.63
C GLY A 37 4.13 25.07 -21.88
N THR A 38 4.26 25.90 -20.84
CA THR A 38 4.33 27.36 -20.98
C THR A 38 5.56 27.81 -21.78
N SER A 39 6.71 27.19 -21.56
CA SER A 39 7.96 27.54 -22.26
C SER A 39 7.89 27.16 -23.74
N VAL A 40 7.35 25.96 -24.04
CA VAL A 40 7.14 25.50 -25.41
C VAL A 40 6.10 26.35 -26.13
N ASP A 41 5.01 26.71 -25.44
CA ASP A 41 4.00 27.61 -25.98
C ASP A 41 4.63 28.94 -26.39
N ALA A 42 5.36 29.61 -25.49
CA ALA A 42 6.04 30.88 -25.80
C ALA A 42 6.97 30.79 -27.02
N ILE A 43 7.70 29.67 -27.18
CA ILE A 43 8.55 29.44 -28.36
C ILE A 43 7.71 29.34 -29.64
N SER A 44 6.62 28.57 -29.60
CA SER A 44 5.79 28.28 -30.78
C SER A 44 4.83 29.40 -31.17
N SER A 45 4.27 30.10 -30.18
CA SER A 45 3.21 31.10 -30.34
C SER A 45 3.77 32.52 -30.48
N ASN A 46 4.98 32.77 -29.96
CA ASN A 46 5.58 34.11 -29.95
C ASN A 46 6.99 34.15 -30.55
N TRP A 47 7.97 33.44 -29.99
CA TRP A 47 9.37 33.62 -30.38
C TRP A 47 9.66 33.25 -31.84
N LEU A 48 9.26 32.05 -32.26
CA LEU A 48 9.50 31.59 -33.63
C LEU A 48 8.76 32.45 -34.67
N PRO A 49 7.46 32.77 -34.49
CA PRO A 49 6.76 33.74 -35.33
C PRO A 49 7.45 35.11 -35.38
N SER A 50 7.97 35.62 -34.25
CA SER A 50 8.65 36.92 -34.18
C SER A 50 9.95 36.93 -34.96
N VAL A 51 10.77 35.88 -34.87
CA VAL A 51 12.00 35.73 -35.67
C VAL A 51 11.67 35.73 -37.16
N VAL A 52 10.65 34.97 -37.57
CA VAL A 52 10.23 34.90 -38.99
C VAL A 52 9.69 36.25 -39.46
N ALA A 53 8.80 36.87 -38.70
CA ALA A 53 8.19 38.16 -39.03
C ALA A 53 9.24 39.28 -39.11
N ALA A 54 10.18 39.35 -38.16
CA ALA A 54 11.27 40.33 -38.19
C ALA A 54 12.20 40.14 -39.41
N ASN A 55 12.50 38.90 -39.80
CA ASN A 55 13.25 38.62 -41.03
C ASN A 55 12.46 38.99 -42.29
N ASN A 56 11.13 38.83 -42.30
CA ASN A 56 10.29 39.30 -43.40
C ASN A 56 10.31 40.82 -43.52
N VAL A 57 10.28 41.56 -42.40
CA VAL A 57 10.43 43.03 -42.40
C VAL A 57 11.78 43.42 -42.99
N LYS A 58 12.87 42.76 -42.57
CA LYS A 58 14.22 42.99 -43.11
C LYS A 58 14.33 42.69 -44.61
N ALA A 59 13.67 41.63 -45.09
CA ALA A 59 13.65 41.33 -46.52
C ALA A 59 12.87 42.38 -47.32
N ALA A 60 11.70 42.80 -46.82
CA ALA A 60 10.87 43.82 -47.47
C ALA A 60 11.54 45.21 -47.44
N GLU A 61 12.24 45.55 -46.36
CA GLU A 61 13.07 46.76 -46.23
C GLU A 61 14.15 46.81 -47.32
N ALA A 62 14.91 45.71 -47.49
CA ALA A 62 15.94 45.61 -48.52
C ALA A 62 15.38 45.68 -49.94
N ASP A 63 14.21 45.06 -50.18
CA ASP A 63 13.52 45.11 -51.46
C ASP A 63 13.08 46.54 -51.84
N ILE A 64 12.60 47.34 -50.87
CA ILE A 64 12.36 48.79 -51.06
C ILE A 64 13.64 49.50 -51.49
N ARG A 65 14.77 49.28 -50.79
CA ARG A 65 16.06 49.90 -51.13
C ARG A 65 16.47 49.54 -52.55
N ILE A 66 16.36 48.28 -52.95
CA ILE A 66 16.71 47.81 -54.30
C ILE A 66 15.82 48.47 -55.36
N LYS A 67 14.50 48.47 -55.16
CA LYS A 67 13.54 49.06 -56.11
C LYS A 67 13.69 50.57 -56.22
N HIS A 68 14.00 51.24 -55.12
CA HIS A 68 14.28 52.67 -55.13
C HIS A 68 15.59 52.99 -55.87
N LEU A 69 16.68 52.24 -55.63
CA LEU A 69 17.92 52.43 -56.39
C LEU A 69 17.73 52.13 -57.89
N ARG A 70 16.95 51.09 -58.23
CA ARG A 70 16.55 50.81 -59.61
C ARG A 70 15.76 51.97 -60.20
N LEU A 71 14.86 52.60 -59.43
CA LEU A 71 14.09 53.78 -59.86
C LEU A 71 15.03 54.89 -60.36
N LEU A 72 16.12 55.14 -59.63
CA LEU A 72 17.08 56.23 -59.85
C LEU A 72 18.19 55.92 -60.88
N THR A 73 18.08 54.82 -61.63
CA THR A 73 19.07 54.48 -62.67
C THR A 73 19.07 55.53 -63.79
N PRO A 74 20.24 56.05 -64.22
CA PRO A 74 20.31 57.03 -65.30
C PRO A 74 19.72 56.53 -66.62
N THR A 75 19.25 57.46 -67.46
CA THR A 75 18.82 57.18 -68.85
C THR A 75 17.56 56.30 -68.96
N LYS A 76 16.56 56.56 -68.12
CA LYS A 76 15.26 55.86 -68.14
C LYS A 76 14.25 56.48 -69.10
N SER A 77 13.47 55.64 -69.79
CA SER A 77 12.25 56.10 -70.45
C SER A 77 11.17 56.46 -69.41
N ALA A 78 10.24 57.34 -69.78
CA ALA A 78 9.11 57.68 -68.93
C ALA A 78 8.24 56.45 -68.56
N THR A 79 8.13 55.49 -69.48
CA THR A 79 7.42 54.22 -69.25
C THR A 79 8.13 53.37 -68.19
N ALA A 80 9.45 53.18 -68.29
CA ALA A 80 10.23 52.41 -67.33
C ALA A 80 10.29 53.07 -65.95
N PHE A 81 10.29 54.41 -65.90
CA PHE A 81 10.14 55.14 -64.64
C PHE A 81 8.78 54.87 -63.99
N SER A 82 7.68 55.00 -64.74
CA SER A 82 6.33 54.74 -64.21
C SER A 82 6.14 53.30 -63.74
N GLU A 83 6.72 52.32 -64.42
CA GLU A 83 6.64 50.90 -64.02
C GLU A 83 7.38 50.65 -62.71
N ASP A 84 8.60 51.18 -62.57
CA ASP A 84 9.40 51.01 -61.37
C ASP A 84 8.81 51.76 -60.16
N SER A 85 8.18 52.93 -60.37
CA SER A 85 7.44 53.62 -59.31
C SER A 85 6.27 52.79 -58.80
N LYS A 86 5.56 52.07 -59.69
CA LYS A 86 4.47 51.16 -59.28
C LYS A 86 5.02 49.97 -58.48
N LEU A 87 6.11 49.36 -58.93
CA LEU A 87 6.75 48.25 -58.22
C LEU A 87 7.22 48.67 -56.82
N LEU A 88 7.80 49.88 -56.70
CA LEU A 88 8.20 50.44 -55.41
C LEU A 88 7.00 50.68 -54.49
N ALA A 89 5.90 51.22 -55.02
CA ALA A 89 4.67 51.44 -54.25
C ALA A 89 4.07 50.10 -53.75
N THR A 90 4.11 49.04 -54.56
CA THR A 90 3.71 47.69 -54.13
C THR A 90 4.58 47.19 -52.98
N SER A 91 5.90 47.30 -53.08
CA SER A 91 6.80 46.92 -51.98
C SER A 91 6.61 47.72 -50.71
N ALA A 92 6.31 49.02 -50.83
CA ALA A 92 6.00 49.86 -49.67
C ALA A 92 4.75 49.35 -48.94
N SER A 93 3.71 48.96 -49.68
CA SER A 93 2.51 48.36 -49.10
C SER A 93 2.79 46.99 -48.45
N GLU A 94 3.59 46.14 -49.09
CA GLU A 94 3.98 44.83 -48.55
C GLU A 94 4.82 44.97 -47.28
N PHE A 95 5.79 45.87 -47.30
CA PHE A 95 6.62 46.20 -46.14
C PHE A 95 5.76 46.68 -44.95
N GLU A 96 4.83 47.60 -45.18
CA GLU A 96 3.93 48.07 -44.13
C GLU A 96 3.06 46.93 -43.56
N ALA A 97 2.61 46.00 -44.40
CA ALA A 97 1.90 44.80 -43.94
C ALA A 97 2.79 43.89 -43.07
N THR A 98 4.05 43.66 -43.48
CA THR A 98 5.00 42.88 -42.67
C THR A 98 5.32 43.56 -41.34
N ARG A 99 5.45 44.89 -41.32
CA ARG A 99 5.67 45.67 -40.10
C ARG A 99 4.52 45.52 -39.13
N LYS A 100 3.28 45.75 -39.58
CA LYS A 100 2.08 45.56 -38.75
C LYS A 100 1.98 44.15 -38.19
N SER A 101 2.31 43.14 -39.00
CA SER A 101 2.31 41.75 -38.54
C SER A 101 3.39 41.47 -37.47
N TYR A 102 4.53 42.14 -37.53
CA TYR A 102 5.57 42.00 -36.51
C TYR A 102 5.22 42.79 -35.23
N GLU A 103 4.62 43.98 -35.37
CA GLU A 103 4.25 44.85 -34.24
C GLU A 103 3.28 44.19 -33.24
N THR A 104 2.43 43.26 -33.70
CA THR A 104 1.52 42.48 -32.85
C THR A 104 2.21 41.38 -32.06
N LEU A 105 3.42 40.99 -32.44
CA LEU A 105 4.22 39.94 -31.80
C LEU A 105 5.22 40.50 -30.78
N ILE A 106 5.46 41.82 -30.80
CA ILE A 106 6.36 42.45 -29.84
C ILE A 106 5.79 42.27 -28.43
N SER A 107 6.53 41.53 -27.61
CA SER A 107 6.07 40.99 -26.33
C SER A 107 6.73 41.64 -25.11
N GLY A 108 7.85 42.35 -25.31
CA GLY A 108 8.63 42.98 -24.23
C GLY A 108 8.94 44.47 -24.46
N GLU A 109 9.22 45.19 -23.37
CA GLU A 109 9.60 46.61 -23.42
C GLU A 109 10.98 46.82 -24.07
N ASP A 110 11.93 45.93 -23.79
CA ASP A 110 13.27 45.95 -24.42
C ASP A 110 13.17 45.76 -25.93
N GLU A 111 12.40 44.75 -26.37
CA GLU A 111 12.13 44.51 -27.80
C GLU A 111 11.50 45.74 -28.45
N ARG A 112 10.49 46.32 -27.81
CA ARG A 112 9.80 47.51 -28.30
C ARG A 112 10.72 48.72 -28.42
N SER A 113 11.63 48.89 -27.46
CA SER A 113 12.63 49.95 -27.50
C SER A 113 13.59 49.80 -28.69
N ILE A 114 14.07 48.58 -28.95
CA ILE A 114 14.91 48.29 -30.13
C ILE A 114 14.13 48.52 -31.42
N TYR A 115 12.87 48.07 -31.49
CA TYR A 115 12.01 48.30 -32.65
C TYR A 115 11.75 49.78 -32.91
N ASN A 116 11.52 50.58 -31.86
CA ASN A 116 11.32 52.03 -31.99
C ASN A 116 12.55 52.73 -32.57
N ALA A 117 13.77 52.25 -32.30
CA ALA A 117 14.99 52.76 -32.92
C ALA A 117 15.04 52.48 -34.44
N PHE A 118 14.56 51.31 -34.87
CA PHE A 118 14.34 51.00 -36.27
C PHE A 118 13.32 51.98 -36.88
N VAL A 119 12.14 52.13 -36.28
CA VAL A 119 11.07 53.02 -36.78
C VAL A 119 11.57 54.45 -36.93
N ALA A 120 12.31 54.96 -35.95
CA ALA A 120 12.85 56.32 -35.99
C ALA A 120 13.85 56.54 -37.14
N SER A 121 14.72 55.57 -37.40
CA SER A 121 15.71 55.64 -38.49
C SER A 121 15.04 55.45 -39.86
N TRP A 122 14.14 54.46 -39.95
CA TRP A 122 13.39 54.16 -41.16
C TRP A 122 12.52 55.33 -41.61
N ASN A 123 11.76 55.96 -40.70
CA ASN A 123 10.89 57.08 -41.09
C ASN A 123 11.68 58.26 -41.68
N LYS A 124 12.91 58.50 -41.21
CA LYS A 124 13.80 59.53 -41.78
C LYS A 124 14.33 59.13 -43.15
N TYR A 125 14.74 57.87 -43.30
CA TYR A 125 15.18 57.30 -44.58
C TYR A 125 14.05 57.30 -45.64
N ASP A 126 12.84 56.98 -45.23
CA ASP A 126 11.65 56.96 -46.07
C ASP A 126 11.25 58.37 -46.51
N ALA A 127 11.31 59.36 -45.61
CA ALA A 127 11.10 60.76 -45.97
C ALA A 127 12.08 61.25 -47.04
N ALA A 128 13.37 60.90 -46.92
CA ALA A 128 14.37 61.20 -47.96
C ALA A 128 14.09 60.44 -49.27
N THR A 129 13.52 59.23 -49.19
CA THR A 129 13.08 58.46 -50.36
C THR A 129 11.92 59.14 -51.09
N VAL A 130 10.93 59.66 -50.36
CA VAL A 130 9.83 60.44 -50.95
C VAL A 130 10.33 61.71 -51.62
N GLU A 131 11.24 62.46 -50.97
CA GLU A 131 11.85 63.66 -51.54
C GLU A 131 12.66 63.35 -52.82
N SER A 132 13.43 62.26 -52.81
CA SER A 132 14.15 61.76 -53.98
C SER A 132 13.20 61.43 -55.15
N MET A 133 12.06 60.79 -54.87
CA MET A 133 11.06 60.51 -55.90
C MET A 133 10.47 61.79 -56.50
N GLN A 134 10.20 62.81 -55.68
CA GLN A 134 9.72 64.12 -56.13
C GLN A 134 10.74 64.83 -57.03
N LEU A 135 12.03 64.80 -56.66
CA LEU A 135 13.12 65.34 -57.49
C LEU A 135 13.22 64.58 -58.83
N ALA A 136 13.12 63.25 -58.81
CA ALA A 136 13.15 62.45 -60.01
C ALA A 136 11.96 62.74 -60.95
N GLU A 137 10.75 62.90 -60.40
CA GLU A 137 9.55 63.32 -61.14
C GLU A 137 9.69 64.73 -61.74
N ALA A 138 10.39 65.64 -61.06
CA ALA A 138 10.71 66.97 -61.54
C ALA A 138 11.83 66.99 -62.61
N GLY A 139 12.39 65.84 -62.99
CA GLY A 139 13.47 65.71 -63.96
C GLY A 139 14.88 65.92 -63.39
N LEU A 140 15.01 66.07 -62.07
CA LEU A 140 16.27 66.32 -61.34
C LEU A 140 16.90 65.00 -60.86
N MET A 141 17.10 64.04 -61.77
CA MET A 141 17.55 62.69 -61.44
C MET A 141 18.90 62.64 -60.72
N SER A 142 19.83 63.53 -61.08
CA SER A 142 21.15 63.60 -60.44
C SER A 142 21.05 64.04 -58.97
N GLU A 143 20.14 64.96 -58.66
CA GLU A 143 19.91 65.46 -57.30
C GLU A 143 19.20 64.40 -56.46
N ALA A 144 18.20 63.72 -57.04
CA ALA A 144 17.55 62.56 -56.42
C ALA A 144 18.57 61.46 -56.05
N ALA A 145 19.43 61.08 -56.99
CA ALA A 145 20.47 60.09 -56.74
C ALA A 145 21.49 60.56 -55.69
N ALA A 146 21.87 61.83 -55.70
CA ALA A 146 22.82 62.40 -54.73
C ALA A 146 22.25 62.42 -53.30
N LEU A 147 20.96 62.75 -53.12
CA LEU A 147 20.28 62.68 -51.83
C LEU A 147 20.35 61.27 -51.23
N ILE A 148 20.07 60.26 -52.06
CA ILE A 148 19.96 58.86 -51.64
C ILE A 148 21.31 58.17 -51.47
N GLY A 149 22.31 58.61 -52.24
CA GLY A 149 23.71 58.19 -52.12
C GLY A 149 24.51 58.97 -51.08
N SER A 150 23.91 59.96 -50.40
CA SER A 150 24.59 60.74 -49.37
C SER A 150 25.00 59.85 -48.18
N PRO A 151 26.15 60.13 -47.52
CA PRO A 151 26.56 59.41 -46.32
C PRO A 151 25.49 59.43 -45.22
N ASP A 152 24.79 60.56 -45.05
CA ASP A 152 23.76 60.70 -44.03
C ASP A 152 22.56 59.77 -44.30
N ASN A 153 22.09 59.69 -45.54
CA ASN A 153 20.99 58.79 -45.88
C ASN A 153 21.40 57.31 -45.85
N ALA A 154 22.63 56.99 -46.25
CA ALA A 154 23.19 55.65 -46.09
C ALA A 154 23.24 55.24 -44.62
N ASN A 155 23.69 56.13 -43.74
CA ASN A 155 23.70 55.89 -42.29
C ASN A 155 22.29 55.68 -41.72
N LEU A 156 21.27 56.39 -42.21
CA LEU A 156 19.88 56.16 -41.78
C LEU A 156 19.39 54.75 -42.12
N TYR A 157 19.69 54.27 -43.34
CA TYR A 157 19.38 52.91 -43.76
C TYR A 157 20.14 51.88 -42.92
N ASP A 158 21.46 52.05 -42.75
CA ASP A 158 22.29 51.13 -41.98
C ASP A 158 21.84 51.05 -40.51
N ASN A 159 21.48 52.18 -39.90
CA ASN A 159 20.92 52.22 -38.54
C ASN A 159 19.57 51.48 -38.43
N ALA A 160 18.69 51.63 -39.43
CA ALA A 160 17.42 50.92 -39.47
C ALA A 160 17.64 49.40 -39.59
N ARG A 161 18.50 48.98 -40.51
CA ARG A 161 18.90 47.59 -40.72
C ARG A 161 19.55 46.98 -39.47
N ASP A 162 20.43 47.71 -38.81
CA ASP A 162 21.10 47.25 -37.58
C ASP A 162 20.14 47.12 -36.41
N ALA A 163 19.18 48.04 -36.28
CA ALA A 163 18.10 47.90 -35.30
C ALA A 163 17.23 46.66 -35.58
N LEU A 164 16.89 46.36 -36.84
CA LEU A 164 16.20 45.11 -37.19
C LEU A 164 17.05 43.86 -36.91
N ASN A 165 18.35 43.89 -37.17
CA ASN A 165 19.26 42.79 -36.80
C ASN A 165 19.24 42.55 -35.29
N ARG A 166 19.22 43.62 -34.49
CA ARG A 166 19.10 43.53 -33.02
C ARG A 166 17.75 42.99 -32.57
N VAL A 167 16.66 43.34 -33.26
CA VAL A 167 15.33 42.76 -33.04
C VAL A 167 15.33 41.24 -33.27
N VAL A 168 15.90 40.79 -34.41
CA VAL A 168 16.02 39.35 -34.71
C VAL A 168 16.86 38.65 -33.64
N ALA A 169 18.02 39.22 -33.30
CA ALA A 169 18.90 38.67 -32.28
C ALA A 169 18.23 38.58 -30.90
N TYR A 170 17.45 39.59 -30.51
CA TYR A 170 16.69 39.59 -29.26
C TYR A 170 15.71 38.41 -29.22
N ASN A 171 14.94 38.21 -30.29
CA ASN A 171 13.98 37.12 -30.39
C ASN A 171 14.65 35.74 -30.44
N GLU A 172 15.78 35.59 -31.14
CA GLU A 172 16.54 34.34 -31.13
C GLU A 172 17.13 34.02 -29.76
N VAL A 173 17.64 35.03 -29.04
CA VAL A 173 18.16 34.86 -27.67
C VAL A 173 17.03 34.49 -26.71
N GLY A 174 15.87 35.15 -26.81
CA GLY A 174 14.67 34.80 -26.07
C GLY A 174 14.22 33.36 -26.32
N ALA A 175 14.13 32.96 -27.60
CA ALA A 175 13.78 31.59 -28.00
C ALA A 175 14.76 30.56 -27.43
N ARG A 176 16.07 30.81 -27.54
CA ARG A 176 17.11 29.92 -27.03
C ARG A 176 17.09 29.82 -25.50
N ARG A 177 16.81 30.93 -24.80
CA ARG A 177 16.69 30.95 -23.34
C ARG A 177 15.52 30.10 -22.89
N ASP A 178 14.33 30.36 -23.42
CA ASP A 178 13.12 29.63 -23.02
C ASP A 178 13.21 28.13 -23.42
N ALA A 179 13.90 27.81 -24.52
CA ALA A 179 14.19 26.43 -24.89
C ALA A 179 15.15 25.75 -23.89
N ALA A 180 16.22 26.45 -23.47
CA ALA A 180 17.15 25.94 -22.47
C ALA A 180 16.48 25.78 -21.10
N ASP A 181 15.61 26.71 -20.71
CA ASP A 181 14.83 26.63 -19.48
C ASP A 181 13.86 25.44 -19.52
N ALA A 182 13.20 25.20 -20.66
CA ALA A 182 12.36 24.01 -20.85
C ALA A 182 13.18 22.70 -20.70
N MET A 183 14.37 22.64 -21.29
CA MET A 183 15.27 21.48 -21.16
C MET A 183 15.74 21.26 -19.71
N ALA A 184 16.16 22.32 -19.02
CA ALA A 184 16.56 22.23 -17.62
C ALA A 184 15.40 21.79 -16.72
N GLN A 185 14.17 22.23 -17.03
CA GLN A 185 12.97 21.78 -16.33
C GLN A 185 12.66 20.30 -16.59
N ILE A 186 12.87 19.81 -17.81
CA ILE A 186 12.76 18.38 -18.15
C ILE A 186 13.76 17.58 -17.31
N ASP A 187 15.05 17.96 -17.31
CA ASP A 187 16.09 17.23 -16.56
C ASP A 187 15.77 17.20 -15.05
N ALA A 188 15.37 18.33 -14.49
CA ALA A 188 14.94 18.41 -13.09
C ALA A 188 13.69 17.58 -12.80
N ALA A 189 12.72 17.55 -13.72
CA ALA A 189 11.51 16.74 -13.60
C ALA A 189 11.84 15.24 -13.64
N THR A 190 12.71 14.83 -14.56
CA THR A 190 13.19 13.44 -14.68
C THR A 190 13.94 13.01 -13.43
N ALA A 191 14.88 13.81 -12.92
CA ALA A 191 15.60 13.51 -11.69
C ALA A 191 14.66 13.39 -10.47
N THR A 192 13.73 14.33 -10.32
CA THR A 192 12.74 14.30 -9.24
C THR A 192 11.82 13.08 -9.35
N THR A 193 11.43 12.71 -10.56
CA THR A 193 10.61 11.52 -10.84
C THR A 193 11.35 10.24 -10.46
N TYR A 194 12.63 10.10 -10.82
CA TYR A 194 13.43 8.95 -10.40
C TYR A 194 13.58 8.86 -8.88
N CYS A 195 13.86 9.98 -8.21
CA CYS A 195 13.92 10.02 -6.74
C CYS A 195 12.59 9.59 -6.09
N ALA A 196 11.47 10.07 -6.62
CA ALA A 196 10.14 9.71 -6.12
C ALA A 196 9.83 8.21 -6.34
N ILE A 197 10.18 7.65 -7.50
CA ILE A 197 10.02 6.22 -7.80
C ILE A 197 10.86 5.38 -6.83
N VAL A 198 12.13 5.74 -6.61
CA VAL A 198 13.01 5.03 -5.67
C VAL A 198 12.45 5.10 -4.26
N LEU A 199 11.99 6.28 -3.82
CA LEU A 199 11.39 6.46 -2.50
C LEU A 199 10.11 5.61 -2.34
N ALA A 200 9.24 5.61 -3.34
CA ALA A 200 8.02 4.80 -3.35
C ALA A 200 8.34 3.29 -3.30
N LEU A 201 9.35 2.85 -4.05
CA LEU A 201 9.79 1.45 -4.05
C LEU A 201 10.37 1.04 -2.68
N VAL A 202 11.22 1.88 -2.09
CA VAL A 202 11.77 1.64 -0.75
C VAL A 202 10.65 1.59 0.29
N ALA A 203 9.70 2.52 0.24
CA ALA A 203 8.53 2.53 1.12
C ALA A 203 7.66 1.26 0.94
N ALA A 204 7.47 0.80 -0.29
CA ALA A 204 6.70 -0.39 -0.60
C ALA A 204 7.40 -1.66 -0.09
N CYS A 205 8.72 -1.79 -0.32
CA CYS A 205 9.52 -2.88 0.24
C CYS A 205 9.50 -2.88 1.77
N ALA A 206 9.61 -1.70 2.41
CA ALA A 206 9.54 -1.58 3.86
C ALA A 206 8.15 -1.97 4.40
N ALA A 207 7.07 -1.54 3.75
CA ALA A 207 5.71 -1.93 4.10
C ALA A 207 5.47 -3.44 3.93
N ALA A 208 5.97 -4.03 2.85
CA ALA A 208 5.90 -5.46 2.60
C ALA A 208 6.69 -6.27 3.65
N ALA A 209 7.93 -5.87 3.94
CA ALA A 209 8.74 -6.50 4.98
C ALA A 209 8.10 -6.37 6.37
N PHE A 210 7.54 -5.20 6.69
CA PHE A 210 6.78 -4.98 7.92
C PHE A 210 5.58 -5.93 8.00
N SER A 211 4.77 -6.02 6.94
CA SER A 211 3.61 -6.92 6.88
C SER A 211 4.02 -8.38 7.08
N LEU A 212 5.05 -8.85 6.35
CA LEU A 212 5.54 -10.23 6.46
C LEU A 212 6.04 -10.57 7.87
N LEU A 213 6.84 -9.68 8.47
CA LEU A 213 7.49 -9.94 9.76
C LEU A 213 6.58 -9.70 10.96
N ARG A 214 5.69 -8.71 10.90
CA ARG A 214 4.85 -8.30 12.05
C ARG A 214 3.43 -8.87 12.01
N VAL A 215 2.96 -9.28 10.84
CA VAL A 215 1.59 -9.78 10.61
C VAL A 215 1.62 -11.24 10.18
N SER A 216 2.13 -11.54 8.98
CA SER A 216 2.01 -12.87 8.38
C SER A 216 2.71 -13.96 9.18
N ARG A 217 3.99 -13.77 9.56
CA ARG A 217 4.75 -14.76 10.34
C ARG A 217 4.12 -15.04 11.72
N PRO A 218 3.75 -14.02 12.51
CA PRO A 218 3.07 -14.26 13.78
C PRO A 218 1.72 -14.95 13.64
N ILE A 219 0.92 -14.61 12.63
CA ILE A 219 -0.34 -15.32 12.34
C ILE A 219 -0.07 -16.78 12.02
N GLN A 220 0.87 -17.09 11.12
CA GLN A 220 1.24 -18.47 10.76
C GLN A 220 1.71 -19.28 11.98
N ALA A 221 2.54 -18.68 12.84
CA ALA A 221 3.00 -19.32 14.06
C ALA A 221 1.84 -19.59 15.04
N MET A 222 0.90 -18.64 15.21
CA MET A 222 -0.30 -18.85 16.02
C MET A 222 -1.21 -19.94 15.42
N THR A 223 -1.37 -19.99 14.10
CA THR A 223 -2.09 -21.06 13.41
C THR A 223 -1.45 -22.42 13.68
N GLY A 224 -0.12 -22.52 13.62
CA GLY A 224 0.60 -23.76 13.95
C GLY A 224 0.36 -24.25 15.37
N VAL A 225 0.40 -23.35 16.36
CA VAL A 225 0.09 -23.71 17.76
C VAL A 225 -1.34 -24.19 17.91
N MET A 226 -2.30 -23.52 17.28
CA MET A 226 -3.71 -23.93 17.34
C MET A 226 -3.93 -25.30 16.70
N SER A 227 -3.28 -25.59 15.57
CA SER A 227 -3.32 -26.92 14.94
C SER A 227 -2.72 -28.00 15.83
N GLY A 228 -1.60 -27.74 16.50
CA GLY A 228 -0.99 -28.69 17.44
C GLY A 228 -1.86 -28.94 18.67
N LEU A 229 -2.46 -27.90 19.26
CA LEU A 229 -3.42 -28.06 20.36
C LEU A 229 -4.63 -28.90 19.93
N ALA A 230 -5.14 -28.69 18.71
CA ALA A 230 -6.24 -29.49 18.15
C ALA A 230 -5.85 -30.96 17.92
N ALA A 231 -4.57 -31.23 17.61
CA ALA A 231 -4.02 -32.59 17.54
C ALA A 231 -3.74 -33.21 18.93
N GLY A 232 -3.95 -32.45 20.01
CA GLY A 232 -3.75 -32.92 21.38
C GLY A 232 -2.34 -32.70 21.93
N GLU A 233 -1.51 -31.88 21.29
CA GLU A 233 -0.17 -31.54 21.77
C GLU A 233 -0.23 -30.36 22.75
N ALA A 234 -0.48 -30.65 24.03
CA ALA A 234 -0.67 -29.60 25.06
C ALA A 234 0.65 -28.96 25.54
N GLU A 235 1.80 -29.55 25.24
CA GLU A 235 3.11 -29.05 25.68
C GLU A 235 3.66 -27.90 24.83
N ILE A 236 3.02 -27.55 23.70
CA ILE A 236 3.48 -26.49 22.79
C ILE A 236 3.45 -25.12 23.50
N ALA A 237 4.54 -24.36 23.44
CA ALA A 237 4.60 -23.00 23.97
C ALA A 237 3.84 -22.03 23.06
N VAL A 238 3.01 -21.16 23.64
CA VAL A 238 2.28 -20.12 22.90
C VAL A 238 3.20 -18.90 22.73
N PRO A 239 3.62 -18.53 21.49
CA PRO A 239 4.49 -17.40 21.27
C PRO A 239 3.73 -16.07 21.39
N TYR A 240 4.47 -14.96 21.44
CA TYR A 240 3.93 -13.58 21.37
C TYR A 240 3.03 -13.10 22.50
N GLY A 241 2.93 -13.81 23.64
CA GLY A 241 2.10 -13.38 24.79
C GLY A 241 2.45 -12.01 25.38
N ALA A 242 3.68 -11.51 25.16
CA ALA A 242 4.10 -10.17 25.59
C ALA A 242 3.69 -9.04 24.61
N ARG A 243 3.14 -9.36 23.43
CA ARG A 243 2.64 -8.35 22.50
C ARG A 243 1.40 -7.66 23.08
N ARG A 244 1.24 -6.37 22.76
CA ARG A 244 0.12 -5.54 23.21
C ARG A 244 -0.80 -5.09 22.07
N ASP A 245 -0.75 -5.81 20.95
CA ASP A 245 -1.60 -5.60 19.78
C ASP A 245 -2.56 -6.80 19.62
N GLU A 246 -3.30 -6.81 18.52
CA GLU A 246 -4.28 -7.84 18.19
C GLU A 246 -3.68 -9.26 18.18
N ILE A 247 -2.39 -9.41 17.83
CA ILE A 247 -1.70 -10.70 17.88
C ILE A 247 -1.45 -11.14 19.34
N GLY A 248 -1.12 -10.21 20.22
CA GLY A 248 -0.99 -10.48 21.66
C GLY A 248 -2.32 -10.88 22.31
N ALA A 249 -3.43 -10.26 21.88
CA ALA A 249 -4.77 -10.65 22.30
C ALA A 249 -5.10 -12.09 21.84
N MET A 250 -4.75 -12.45 20.60
CA MET A 250 -4.87 -13.84 20.13
C MET A 250 -4.01 -14.81 20.92
N ALA A 251 -2.74 -14.47 21.19
CA ALA A 251 -1.84 -15.31 22.00
C ALA A 251 -2.41 -15.55 23.41
N SER A 252 -2.96 -14.52 24.05
CA SER A 252 -3.59 -14.63 25.37
C SER A 252 -4.81 -15.57 25.34
N ALA A 253 -5.65 -15.49 24.30
CA ALA A 253 -6.79 -16.38 24.14
C ALA A 253 -6.37 -17.84 23.92
N VAL A 254 -5.35 -18.08 23.08
CA VAL A 254 -4.82 -19.43 22.85
C VAL A 254 -4.15 -20.01 24.10
N GLN A 255 -3.51 -19.17 24.92
CA GLN A 255 -2.95 -19.59 26.21
C GLN A 255 -4.04 -20.09 27.17
N VAL A 256 -5.16 -19.37 27.29
CA VAL A 256 -6.30 -19.82 28.10
C VAL A 256 -6.89 -21.13 27.56
N PHE A 257 -6.95 -21.30 26.24
CA PHE A 257 -7.42 -22.54 25.62
C PHE A 257 -6.50 -23.74 25.96
N LYS A 258 -5.17 -23.55 25.87
CA LYS A 258 -4.18 -24.55 26.28
C LYS A 258 -4.35 -24.93 27.75
N GLU A 259 -4.46 -23.96 28.64
CA GLU A 259 -4.62 -24.19 30.09
C GLU A 259 -5.89 -24.99 30.40
N ASN A 260 -7.00 -24.66 29.73
CA ASN A 260 -8.24 -25.42 29.85
C ASN A 260 -8.08 -26.87 29.36
N LEU A 261 -7.39 -27.08 28.23
CA LEU A 261 -7.15 -28.42 27.69
C LEU A 261 -6.31 -29.29 28.64
N ILE A 262 -5.25 -28.71 29.24
CA ILE A 262 -4.43 -29.38 30.27
C ILE A 262 -5.29 -29.72 31.50
N ARG A 263 -6.08 -28.75 31.98
CA ARG A 263 -6.95 -28.94 33.14
C ARG A 263 -7.96 -30.06 32.90
N THR A 264 -8.62 -30.09 31.73
CA THR A 264 -9.57 -31.14 31.37
C THR A 264 -8.91 -32.51 31.37
N ARG A 265 -7.72 -32.65 30.76
CA ARG A 265 -6.95 -33.91 30.78
C ARG A 265 -6.60 -34.37 32.19
N LYS A 266 -6.19 -33.43 33.05
CA LYS A 266 -5.89 -33.75 34.45
C LYS A 266 -7.13 -34.26 35.18
N LEU A 267 -8.28 -33.62 34.97
CA LEU A 267 -9.56 -34.06 35.55
C LEU A 267 -9.98 -35.44 35.02
N GLU A 268 -9.78 -35.71 33.73
CA GLU A 268 -10.05 -37.03 33.12
C GLU A 268 -9.15 -38.12 33.71
N ALA A 269 -7.87 -37.84 33.92
CA ALA A 269 -6.95 -38.77 34.59
C ALA A 269 -7.34 -39.02 36.05
N GLU A 270 -7.64 -37.97 36.81
CA GLU A 270 -8.11 -38.08 38.20
C GLU A 270 -9.41 -38.88 38.31
N THR A 271 -10.36 -38.70 37.37
CA THR A 271 -11.60 -39.50 37.34
C THR A 271 -11.35 -40.95 36.96
N ALA A 272 -10.41 -41.23 36.05
CA ALA A 272 -10.02 -42.59 35.72
C ALA A 272 -9.37 -43.32 36.92
N ASP A 273 -8.45 -42.66 37.62
CA ASP A 273 -7.79 -43.20 38.82
C ASP A 273 -8.80 -43.43 39.96
N ALA A 274 -9.70 -42.47 40.20
CA ALA A 274 -10.76 -42.61 41.19
C ALA A 274 -11.69 -43.79 40.87
N ARG A 275 -12.00 -44.01 39.59
CA ARG A 275 -12.81 -45.15 39.14
C ARG A 275 -12.08 -46.47 39.38
N LEU A 276 -10.80 -46.56 39.05
CA LEU A 276 -9.98 -47.76 39.30
C LEU A 276 -9.88 -48.06 40.80
N ALA A 277 -9.66 -47.05 41.63
CA ALA A 277 -9.63 -47.18 43.09
C ALA A 277 -10.98 -47.65 43.65
N ALA A 278 -12.09 -47.08 43.18
CA ALA A 278 -13.43 -47.48 43.58
C ALA A 278 -13.74 -48.93 43.18
N GLU A 279 -13.35 -49.36 41.98
CA GLU A 279 -13.49 -50.75 41.54
C GLU A 279 -12.65 -51.71 42.38
N ALA A 280 -11.41 -51.33 42.72
CA ALA A 280 -10.55 -52.12 43.60
C ALA A 280 -11.15 -52.25 45.01
N GLN A 281 -11.64 -51.16 45.59
CA GLN A 281 -12.28 -51.17 46.90
C GLN A 281 -13.58 -51.98 46.89
N ARG A 282 -14.38 -51.91 45.81
CA ARG A 282 -15.57 -52.75 45.64
C ARG A 282 -15.21 -54.24 45.61
N LYS A 283 -14.15 -54.61 44.87
CA LYS A 283 -13.65 -56.01 44.84
C LYS A 283 -13.15 -56.47 46.21
N ALA A 284 -12.42 -55.61 46.94
CA ALA A 284 -11.94 -55.93 48.29
C ALA A 284 -13.11 -56.11 49.28
N GLY A 285 -14.08 -55.19 49.28
CA GLY A 285 -15.27 -55.30 50.12
C GLY A 285 -16.10 -56.56 49.82
N MET A 286 -16.24 -56.93 48.55
CA MET A 286 -16.94 -58.16 48.14
C MET A 286 -16.21 -59.43 48.59
N ARG A 287 -14.87 -59.43 48.61
CA ARG A 287 -14.08 -60.53 49.18
C ARG A 287 -14.27 -60.64 50.68
N GLN A 288 -14.19 -59.52 51.41
CA GLN A 288 -14.41 -59.52 52.85
C GLN A 288 -15.82 -60.04 53.21
N MET A 289 -16.85 -59.61 52.47
CA MET A 289 -18.21 -60.14 52.68
C MET A 289 -18.30 -61.65 52.42
N ALA A 290 -17.56 -62.17 51.44
CA ALA A 290 -17.50 -63.60 51.17
C ALA A 290 -16.79 -64.36 52.30
N ASP A 291 -15.66 -63.84 52.79
CA ASP A 291 -14.91 -64.43 53.91
C ASP A 291 -15.72 -64.43 55.21
N ASP A 292 -16.39 -63.30 55.53
CA ASP A 292 -17.27 -63.18 56.70
C ASP A 292 -18.48 -64.12 56.60
N PHE A 293 -19.05 -64.27 55.40
CA PHE A 293 -20.14 -65.22 55.12
C PHE A 293 -19.66 -66.67 55.31
N GLU A 294 -18.49 -67.03 54.79
CA GLU A 294 -17.90 -68.36 54.95
C GLU A 294 -17.63 -68.67 56.43
N ALA A 295 -17.09 -67.73 57.19
CA ALA A 295 -16.87 -67.86 58.62
C ALA A 295 -18.19 -68.03 59.40
N ALA A 296 -19.21 -67.22 59.10
CA ALA A 296 -20.52 -67.31 59.74
C ALA A 296 -21.22 -68.64 59.44
N VAL A 297 -21.21 -69.08 58.18
CA VAL A 297 -21.76 -70.38 57.78
C VAL A 297 -20.97 -71.53 58.42
N GLY A 298 -19.64 -71.46 58.45
CA GLY A 298 -18.79 -72.44 59.12
C GLY A 298 -19.09 -72.54 60.62
N GLY A 299 -19.31 -71.41 61.29
CA GLY A 299 -19.74 -71.34 62.69
C GLY A 299 -21.11 -71.97 62.93
N ILE A 300 -22.11 -71.67 62.09
CA ILE A 300 -23.46 -72.26 62.18
C ILE A 300 -23.40 -73.77 61.97
N VAL A 301 -22.68 -74.24 60.94
CA VAL A 301 -22.49 -75.67 60.67
C VAL A 301 -21.81 -76.38 61.85
N GLY A 302 -20.80 -75.74 62.45
CA GLY A 302 -20.15 -76.23 63.66
C GLY A 302 -21.10 -76.37 64.84
N MET A 303 -21.93 -75.34 65.11
CA MET A 303 -22.93 -75.39 66.16
C MET A 303 -23.97 -76.50 65.93
N VAL A 304 -24.52 -76.60 64.71
CA VAL A 304 -25.49 -77.65 64.34
C VAL A 304 -24.89 -79.04 64.50
N SER A 305 -23.64 -79.24 64.10
CA SER A 305 -22.94 -80.51 64.28
C SER A 305 -22.77 -80.88 65.76
N SER A 306 -22.45 -79.89 66.61
CA SER A 306 -22.37 -80.11 68.07
C SER A 306 -23.74 -80.46 68.67
N SER A 307 -24.80 -79.73 68.32
CA SER A 307 -26.15 -79.99 68.82
C SER A 307 -26.68 -81.33 68.34
N ALA A 308 -26.37 -81.75 67.11
CA ALA A 308 -26.71 -83.08 66.60
C ALA A 308 -25.97 -84.19 67.36
N THR A 309 -24.70 -83.98 67.71
CA THR A 309 -23.90 -84.90 68.53
C THR A 309 -24.48 -85.02 69.94
N GLU A 310 -24.89 -83.90 70.54
CA GLU A 310 -25.53 -83.86 71.85
C GLU A 310 -26.92 -84.51 71.85
N LEU A 311 -27.73 -84.29 70.81
CA LEU A 311 -28.99 -84.99 70.58
C LEU A 311 -28.78 -86.51 70.44
N GLN A 312 -27.75 -86.93 69.70
CA GLN A 312 -27.38 -88.34 69.56
C GLN A 312 -26.99 -88.97 70.90
N ALA A 313 -26.22 -88.24 71.72
CA ALA A 313 -25.87 -88.67 73.07
C ALA A 313 -27.12 -88.80 73.96
N THR A 314 -28.00 -87.79 73.93
CA THR A 314 -29.27 -87.78 74.69
C THR A 314 -30.17 -88.95 74.28
N ALA A 315 -30.29 -89.22 72.97
CA ALA A 315 -31.07 -90.34 72.44
C ALA A 315 -30.52 -91.70 72.89
N ARG A 316 -29.19 -91.87 72.95
CA ARG A 316 -28.54 -93.07 73.50
C ARG A 316 -28.85 -93.25 74.98
N THR A 317 -28.76 -92.18 75.77
CA THR A 317 -29.12 -92.21 77.20
C THR A 317 -30.59 -92.57 77.40
N LEU A 318 -31.51 -91.98 76.64
CA LEU A 318 -32.94 -92.32 76.66
C LEU A 318 -33.19 -93.79 76.32
N THR A 319 -32.49 -94.33 75.34
CA THR A 319 -32.58 -95.74 74.95
C THR A 319 -32.07 -96.66 76.08
N ALA A 320 -30.98 -96.29 76.74
CA ALA A 320 -30.46 -97.01 77.89
C ALA A 320 -31.45 -96.99 79.06
N THR A 321 -32.02 -95.84 79.41
CA THR A 321 -33.03 -95.71 80.48
C THR A 321 -34.31 -96.47 80.15
N ALA A 322 -34.74 -96.48 78.88
CA ALA A 322 -35.90 -97.26 78.45
C ALA A 322 -35.64 -98.77 78.58
N ALA A 323 -34.44 -99.24 78.23
CA ALA A 323 -34.04 -100.63 78.41
C ALA A 323 -33.96 -101.04 79.90
N GLU A 324 -33.40 -100.16 80.75
CA GLU A 324 -33.37 -100.33 82.20
C GLU A 324 -34.79 -100.43 82.78
N THR A 325 -35.68 -99.50 82.40
CA THR A 325 -37.10 -99.49 82.82
C THR A 325 -37.82 -100.75 82.39
N ALA A 326 -37.56 -101.24 81.18
CA ALA A 326 -38.12 -102.50 80.69
C ALA A 326 -37.61 -103.70 81.51
N GLY A 327 -36.32 -103.73 81.87
CA GLY A 327 -35.74 -104.76 82.75
C GLY A 327 -36.36 -104.75 84.15
N GLN A 328 -36.51 -103.57 84.76
CA GLN A 328 -37.19 -103.41 86.04
C GLN A 328 -38.66 -103.83 85.98
N SER A 329 -39.37 -103.46 84.90
CA SER A 329 -40.77 -103.86 84.69
C SER A 329 -40.90 -105.38 84.60
N THR A 330 -39.94 -106.05 83.95
CA THR A 330 -39.88 -107.52 83.89
C THR A 330 -39.63 -108.13 85.27
N THR A 331 -38.77 -107.50 86.06
CA THR A 331 -38.45 -107.95 87.44
C THR A 331 -39.66 -107.78 88.37
N VAL A 332 -40.38 -106.66 88.26
CA VAL A 332 -41.62 -106.40 89.00
C VAL A 332 -42.72 -107.36 88.57
N ALA A 333 -42.85 -107.67 87.27
CA ALA A 333 -43.80 -108.66 86.79
C ALA A 333 -43.50 -110.05 87.36
N ALA A 334 -42.23 -110.47 87.40
CA ALA A 334 -41.82 -111.73 88.02
C ALA A 334 -42.13 -111.77 89.52
N ALA A 335 -41.84 -110.69 90.26
CA ALA A 335 -42.18 -110.58 91.69
C ALA A 335 -43.70 -110.58 91.93
N ALA A 336 -44.49 -109.98 91.03
CA ALA A 336 -45.95 -109.99 91.09
C ALA A 336 -46.54 -111.39 90.80
N GLU A 337 -45.95 -112.16 89.88
CA GLU A 337 -46.33 -113.57 89.64
C GLU A 337 -45.99 -114.46 90.86
N GLU A 338 -44.82 -114.29 91.46
CA GLU A 338 -44.42 -115.03 92.67
C GLU A 338 -45.35 -114.72 93.86
N ALA A 339 -45.71 -113.45 94.06
CA ALA A 339 -46.69 -113.04 95.05
C ALA A 339 -48.09 -113.64 94.77
N GLY A 340 -48.53 -113.64 93.51
CA GLY A 340 -49.81 -114.23 93.09
C GLY A 340 -49.90 -115.74 93.34
N THR A 341 -48.79 -116.46 93.12
CA THR A 341 -48.71 -117.91 93.33
C THR A 341 -48.81 -118.27 94.83
N ASN A 342 -48.21 -117.46 95.70
CA ASN A 342 -48.29 -117.67 97.15
C ASN A 342 -49.70 -117.43 97.73
N VAL A 343 -50.53 -116.61 97.10
CA VAL A 343 -51.92 -116.35 97.55
C VAL A 343 -52.87 -117.51 97.23
N THR A 344 -52.52 -118.40 96.29
CA THR A 344 -53.39 -119.54 95.92
C THR A 344 -53.15 -120.81 96.76
N THR A 345 -52.25 -120.78 97.75
CA THR A 345 -51.85 -121.99 98.50
C THR A 345 -52.23 -122.01 99.99
N VAL A 346 -53.17 -121.17 100.46
CA VAL A 346 -53.68 -121.22 101.86
C VAL A 346 -55.20 -121.31 101.89
#